data_AF-A0A3B0RC79-F1
#
_entry.id   AF-A0A3B0RC79-F1
#
_cell.length_a   1.000
_cell.length_b   1.000
_cell.length_c   1.000
_cell.angle_alpha   90.00
_cell.angle_beta   90.00
_cell.angle_gamma   90.00
#
_symmetry.space_group_name_H-M   'P 1'
#
loop_
_entity.id
_entity.type
_entity.pdbx_description
1 polymer ?
#
loop_
_entity_poly.entity_id
_entity_poly.type
_entity_poly.pdbx_seq_one_letter_code
_entity_poly.pdbx_strand_id
1 'polypeptide(L)'
;MSPLDIRNFDLVIIGAGPAGAAAVVTARQKGLTVALLDKAEFPRDKLCGGLITGRNRMAFCQIFGDDISPDLFEMRHNNRVFHGG
;
A
#
# COMPACT_ATOMS: atom_id res chain seq x y z
N MET A 1 -26.19 22.24 18.50
CA MET A 1 -25.11 21.23 18.43
C MET A 1 -25.76 19.90 18.14
N SER A 2 -25.44 19.27 16.99
CA SER A 2 -25.89 17.91 16.70
C SER A 2 -25.22 16.92 17.67
N PRO A 3 -25.84 15.77 17.99
CA PRO A 3 -25.18 14.72 18.75
C PRO A 3 -23.86 14.33 18.07
N LEU A 4 -22.79 14.17 18.86
CA LEU A 4 -21.55 13.58 18.36
C LEU A 4 -21.80 12.10 18.07
N ASP A 5 -21.72 11.70 16.80
CA ASP A 5 -21.76 10.29 16.39
C ASP A 5 -20.44 9.62 16.82
N ILE A 6 -20.45 8.99 18.01
CA ILE A 6 -19.30 8.23 18.51
C ILE A 6 -19.31 6.87 17.84
N ARG A 7 -18.38 6.68 16.89
CA ARG A 7 -18.13 5.39 16.25
C ARG A 7 -16.99 4.67 16.96
N ASN A 8 -17.22 3.41 17.29
CA ASN A 8 -16.19 2.52 17.80
C ASN A 8 -15.49 1.81 16.63
N PHE A 9 -14.16 1.73 16.70
CA PHE A 9 -13.32 0.99 15.75
C PHE A 9 -12.34 0.12 16.54
N ASP A 10 -12.06 -1.08 16.04
CA ASP A 10 -11.04 -1.96 16.62
C ASP A 10 -9.62 -1.46 16.31
N LEU A 11 -9.45 -0.73 15.20
CA LEU A 11 -8.16 -0.20 14.74
C LEU A 11 -8.32 1.15 14.04
N VAL A 12 -7.43 2.09 14.34
CA VAL A 12 -7.30 3.37 13.61
C VAL A 12 -5.94 3.43 12.93
N ILE A 13 -5.94 3.69 11.62
CA ILE A 13 -4.75 3.79 10.77
C ILE A 13 -4.64 5.22 10.27
N ILE A 14 -3.49 5.86 10.53
CA ILE A 14 -3.21 7.22 10.08
C ILE A 14 -2.22 7.17 8.90
N GLY A 15 -2.66 7.63 7.75
CA GLY A 15 -1.94 7.67 6.48
C GLY A 15 -2.42 6.59 5.51
N ALA A 16 -3.06 7.00 4.41
CA ALA A 16 -3.51 6.14 3.31
C ALA A 16 -2.43 6.03 2.21
N GLY A 17 -1.18 5.81 2.62
CA GLY A 17 -0.10 5.40 1.73
C GLY A 17 -0.10 3.88 1.50
N PRO A 18 0.90 3.31 0.78
CA PRO A 18 0.96 1.87 0.51
C PRO A 18 0.89 1.00 1.77
N ALA A 19 1.61 1.37 2.82
CA ALA A 19 1.58 0.66 4.10
C ALA A 19 0.21 0.72 4.79
N GLY A 20 -0.44 1.89 4.79
CA GLY A 20 -1.75 2.07 5.40
C GLY A 20 -2.85 1.33 4.65
N ALA A 21 -2.84 1.39 3.31
CA ALA A 21 -3.74 0.62 2.47
C ALA A 21 -3.57 -0.89 2.71
N ALA A 22 -2.33 -1.37 2.73
CA ALA A 22 -2.02 -2.77 3.05
C ALA A 22 -2.53 -3.20 4.44
N ALA A 23 -2.32 -2.34 5.45
CA ALA A 23 -2.77 -2.58 6.81
C ALA A 23 -4.30 -2.65 6.92
N VAL A 24 -5.03 -1.75 6.24
CA VAL A 24 -6.51 -1.78 6.20
C VAL A 24 -7.00 -3.09 5.61
N VAL A 25 -6.50 -3.48 4.43
CA VAL A 25 -6.96 -4.70 3.76
C VAL A 25 -6.69 -5.92 4.64
N THR A 26 -5.49 -6.02 5.21
CA THR A 26 -5.11 -7.12 6.12
C THR A 26 -5.99 -7.16 7.37
N ALA A 27 -6.30 -6.00 7.98
CA ALA A 27 -7.13 -5.93 9.17
C ALA A 27 -8.60 -6.28 8.87
N ARG A 28 -9.12 -5.85 7.71
CA ARG A 28 -10.48 -6.18 7.27
C ARG A 28 -10.63 -7.66 6.94
N GLN A 29 -9.62 -8.30 6.35
CA GLN A 29 -9.60 -9.75 6.15
C GLN A 29 -9.68 -10.54 7.47
N LYS A 30 -9.23 -9.95 8.59
CA LYS A 30 -9.35 -10.51 9.94
C LYS A 30 -10.66 -10.17 10.65
N GLY A 31 -11.59 -9.50 9.98
CA GLY A 31 -12.91 -9.14 10.53
C GLY A 31 -12.95 -7.88 11.39
N LEU A 32 -11.86 -7.11 11.47
CA LEU A 32 -11.80 -5.90 12.31
C LEU A 32 -12.56 -4.74 11.69
N THR A 33 -13.19 -3.90 12.52
CA THR A 33 -13.68 -2.57 12.15
C THR A 33 -12.54 -1.58 12.17
N VAL A 34 -12.31 -0.86 11.06
CA VAL A 34 -11.11 -0.05 10.86
C VAL A 34 -11.47 1.36 10.41
N ALA A 35 -10.90 2.37 11.05
CA ALA A 35 -10.88 3.73 10.56
C ALA A 35 -9.55 4.02 9.85
N LEU A 36 -9.61 4.47 8.59
CA LEU A 36 -8.45 4.97 7.85
C LEU A 36 -8.58 6.48 7.71
N LEU A 37 -7.56 7.21 8.13
CA LEU A 37 -7.51 8.66 8.07
C LEU A 37 -6.29 9.10 7.26
N ASP A 38 -6.46 10.00 6.31
CA ASP A 38 -5.35 10.67 5.61
C ASP A 38 -5.68 12.16 5.54
N LYS A 39 -4.65 12.99 5.58
CA LYS A 39 -4.79 14.44 5.42
C LYS A 39 -5.20 14.81 3.99
N ALA A 40 -4.80 14.00 3.02
CA ALA A 40 -5.00 14.31 1.63
C ALA A 40 -6.40 13.91 1.14
N GLU A 41 -6.93 14.73 0.24
CA GLU A 41 -8.12 14.40 -0.55
C GLU A 41 -7.73 13.46 -1.69
N PHE A 42 -8.58 12.47 -2.00
CA PHE A 42 -8.34 11.48 -3.04
C PHE A 42 -9.28 11.70 -4.25
N PRO A 43 -8.84 11.39 -5.48
CA PRO A 43 -7.52 10.85 -5.85
C PRO A 43 -6.41 11.90 -5.70
N ARG A 44 -5.19 11.46 -5.35
CA ARG A 44 -4.03 12.34 -5.19
C ARG A 44 -2.84 11.88 -5.98
N ASP A 45 -2.17 12.82 -6.63
CA ASP A 45 -0.85 12.61 -7.19
C ASP A 45 0.19 12.61 -6.06
N LYS A 46 0.56 11.42 -5.61
CA LYS A 46 1.70 11.25 -4.71
C LYS A 46 2.50 10.03 -5.14
N LEU A 47 3.70 10.30 -5.64
CA LEU A 47 4.70 9.27 -5.92
C LEU A 47 5.11 8.63 -4.61
N CYS A 48 4.64 7.41 -4.34
CA CYS A 48 5.09 6.61 -3.20
C CYS A 48 6.48 5.98 -3.40
N GLY A 49 7.26 6.47 -4.38
CA GLY A 49 8.51 5.87 -4.83
C GLY A 49 8.40 5.03 -6.10
N GLY A 50 7.25 5.04 -6.80
CA GLY A 50 7.04 4.57 -8.18
C GLY A 50 7.38 3.10 -8.50
N LEU A 51 7.94 2.36 -7.54
CA LEU A 51 8.57 1.08 -7.75
C LEU A 51 8.08 0.10 -6.68
N ILE A 52 7.60 -1.04 -7.14
CA ILE A 52 7.43 -2.22 -6.31
C ILE A 52 8.51 -3.21 -6.72
N THR A 53 9.37 -3.60 -5.79
CA THR A 53 10.40 -4.61 -6.10
C THR A 53 9.74 -5.98 -6.29
N GLY A 54 10.32 -6.84 -7.14
CA GLY A 54 9.82 -8.20 -7.33
C GLY A 54 9.73 -9.02 -6.02
N ARG A 55 10.56 -8.68 -5.02
CA ARG A 55 10.50 -9.27 -3.67
C ARG A 55 9.15 -9.05 -2.97
N ASN A 56 8.45 -7.96 -3.30
CA ASN A 56 7.16 -7.62 -2.69
C ASN A 56 5.96 -8.27 -3.39
N ARG A 57 6.16 -8.96 -4.53
CA ARG A 57 5.06 -9.55 -5.32
C ARG A 57 4.18 -10.47 -4.50
N MET A 58 4.78 -11.40 -3.73
CA MET A 58 4.01 -12.33 -2.90
C MET A 58 3.16 -11.61 -1.84
N ALA A 59 3.72 -10.61 -1.15
CA ALA A 59 2.99 -9.83 -0.17
C ALA A 59 1.86 -9.04 -0.85
N PHE A 60 2.12 -8.45 -2.01
CA PHE A 60 1.10 -7.75 -2.80
C PHE A 60 -0.09 -8.67 -3.13
N CYS A 61 0.17 -9.86 -3.67
CA CYS A 61 -0.88 -10.84 -3.96
C CYS A 61 -1.66 -11.27 -2.72
N GLN A 62 -0.97 -11.56 -1.62
CA GLN A 62 -1.62 -11.99 -0.39
C GLN A 62 -2.52 -10.91 0.20
N ILE A 63 -2.09 -9.65 0.14
CA ILE A 63 -2.82 -8.54 0.74
C ILE A 63 -3.97 -8.11 -0.18
N PHE A 64 -3.69 -7.82 -1.44
CA PHE A 64 -4.67 -7.18 -2.33
C PHE A 64 -5.47 -8.17 -3.19
N GLY A 65 -5.07 -9.44 -3.25
CA GLY A 65 -5.73 -10.46 -4.07
C GLY A 65 -5.42 -10.39 -5.57
N ASP A 66 -4.64 -9.40 -5.99
CA ASP A 66 -4.20 -9.20 -7.38
C ASP A 66 -2.71 -9.46 -7.54
N ASP A 67 -2.30 -9.77 -8.77
CA ASP A 67 -0.89 -9.86 -9.12
C ASP A 67 -0.36 -8.53 -9.68
N ILE A 68 0.94 -8.31 -9.52
CA ILE A 68 1.62 -7.18 -10.16
C ILE A 68 1.79 -7.54 -11.62
N SER A 69 1.16 -6.77 -12.52
CA SER A 69 1.35 -6.96 -13.96
C SER A 69 2.84 -6.99 -14.31
N PRO A 70 3.30 -7.94 -15.16
CA PRO A 70 4.66 -7.95 -15.68
C PRO A 70 5.06 -6.60 -16.30
N ASP A 71 4.10 -5.89 -16.90
CA ASP A 71 4.31 -4.61 -17.59
C ASP A 71 4.61 -3.45 -16.63
N LEU A 72 4.34 -3.64 -15.32
CA LEU A 72 4.67 -2.66 -14.29
C LEU A 72 6.16 -2.71 -13.89
N PHE A 73 6.89 -3.76 -14.28
CA PHE A 73 8.32 -3.86 -14.04
C PHE A 73 9.11 -3.17 -15.15
N GLU A 74 9.58 -1.95 -14.89
CA GLU A 74 10.69 -1.39 -15.66
C GLU A 74 12.00 -2.08 -15.21
N MET A 75 12.26 -3.27 -15.75
CA MET A 75 13.51 -4.00 -15.54
C MET A 75 14.67 -3.24 -16.22
N ARG A 76 15.34 -2.33 -15.50
CA ARG A 76 16.61 -1.78 -15.98
C ARG A 76 17.67 -2.89 -16.02
N HIS A 77 17.91 -3.46 -17.19
CA HIS A 77 19.03 -4.39 -17.49
C HIS A 77 20.43 -3.73 -17.45
N ASN A 78 20.64 -2.67 -16.67
CA ASN A 78 21.93 -1.98 -16.62
C ASN A 78 22.92 -2.68 -15.65
N ASN A 79 23.10 -3.99 -15.81
CA ASN A 79 24.20 -4.72 -15.18
C ASN A 79 25.50 -4.37 -15.94
N ARG A 80 26.03 -3.16 -15.71
CA ARG A 80 27.44 -2.90 -16.01
C ARG A 80 28.28 -3.64 -14.97
N VAL A 81 28.68 -4.85 -15.31
CA VAL A 81 29.71 -5.57 -14.58
C VAL A 81 31.02 -4.85 -14.86
N PHE A 82 31.53 -4.09 -13.89
CA PHE A 82 32.90 -3.59 -13.95
C PHE A 82 33.84 -4.79 -13.77
N HIS A 83 34.28 -5.38 -14.89
CA HIS A 83 35.47 -6.22 -14.88
C HIS A 83 36.67 -5.27 -14.83
N GLY A 84 37.15 -5.00 -13.61
CA GLY A 84 38.45 -4.40 -13.41
C GLY A 84 39.52 -5.47 -13.66
N GLY A 85 40.30 -5.29 -14.72
CA GLY A 85 41.53 -6.00 -15.05
C GLY A 85 42.45 -5.05 -15.79
#